data_AF-A0A564Z9V9-F1
#
_entry.id   AF-A0A564Z9V9-F1
#
_cell.length_a   1.000
_cell.length_b   1.000
_cell.length_c   1.000
_cell.angle_alpha   90.00
_cell.angle_beta   90.00
_cell.angle_gamma   90.00
#
_symmetry.space_group_name_H-M   'P 1'
#
loop_
_entity.id
_entity.type
_entity.pdbx_description
1 polymer ?
#
loop_
_entity_poly.entity_id
_entity_poly.type
_entity_poly.pdbx_seq_one_letter_code
_entity_poly.pdbx_strand_id
1 'polypeptide(L)'
;MNWEMFRTSRLFSVTTEIKGMMSLLGCPRMAQESTVTKVKALIEWRNASRDDEECTTRTTAFRDMVSLPGIQVTPDLITDLF
;
A
#
# COMPACT_ATOMS: atom_id res chain seq x y z
N MET A 1 -14.66 4.54 27.41
CA MET A 1 -13.77 4.46 26.22
C MET A 1 -14.50 5.15 25.07
N ASN A 2 -14.01 6.29 24.57
CA ASN A 2 -14.70 7.05 23.52
C ASN A 2 -14.48 6.37 22.15
N TRP A 3 -15.52 5.72 21.63
CA TRP A 3 -15.45 4.90 20.41
C TRP A 3 -15.27 5.74 19.13
N GLU A 4 -15.67 7.01 19.14
CA GLU A 4 -15.45 7.95 18.02
C GLU A 4 -13.97 8.33 17.83
N MET A 5 -13.19 8.35 18.92
CA MET A 5 -11.75 8.61 18.88
C MET A 5 -10.97 7.48 18.18
N PHE A 6 -11.50 6.25 18.22
CA PHE A 6 -10.92 5.11 17.52
C PHE A 6 -11.28 5.12 16.02
N ARG A 7 -12.46 5.62 15.64
CA ARG A 7 -12.78 5.84 14.21
C ARG A 7 -11.86 6.88 13.58
N THR A 8 -11.56 7.98 14.27
CA THR A 8 -10.55 8.95 13.83
C THR A 8 -9.13 8.37 13.87
N SER A 9 -8.85 7.42 14.78
CA SER A 9 -7.56 6.70 14.82
C SER A 9 -7.37 5.70 13.68
N ARG A 10 -8.42 5.15 13.07
CA ARG A 10 -8.28 4.21 11.93
C ARG A 10 -7.69 4.89 10.70
N LEU A 11 -8.18 6.08 10.35
CA LEU A 11 -7.63 6.87 9.25
C LEU A 11 -6.16 7.26 9.53
N PHE A 12 -5.86 7.59 10.78
CA PHE A 12 -4.49 7.86 11.24
C PHE A 12 -3.59 6.61 11.14
N SER A 13 -4.15 5.43 11.45
CA SER A 13 -3.48 4.13 11.31
C SER A 13 -3.16 3.82 9.84
N VAL A 14 -4.13 3.94 8.93
CA VAL A 14 -3.92 3.71 7.49
C VAL A 14 -2.94 4.72 6.91
N THR A 15 -3.01 5.99 7.30
CA THR A 15 -2.06 7.02 6.84
C THR A 15 -0.64 6.74 7.31
N THR A 16 -0.49 6.28 8.56
CA THR A 16 0.83 5.91 9.12
C THR A 16 1.39 4.66 8.46
N GLU A 17 0.53 3.68 8.20
CA GLU A 17 0.85 2.44 7.47
C GLU A 17 1.33 2.75 6.04
N ILE A 18 0.61 3.62 5.31
CA ILE A 18 0.98 4.08 3.98
C ILE A 18 2.38 4.74 3.98
N LYS A 19 2.64 5.63 4.95
CA LYS A 19 3.97 6.26 5.09
C LYS A 19 5.07 5.23 5.42
N GLY A 20 4.77 4.26 6.28
CA GLY A 20 5.68 3.16 6.60
C GLY A 20 6.02 2.31 5.38
N MET A 21 5.01 1.96 4.58
CA MET A 21 5.19 1.20 3.34
C MET A 21 6.03 1.97 2.32
N MET A 22 5.77 3.27 2.10
CA MET A 22 6.62 4.10 1.24
C MET A 22 8.07 4.16 1.72
N SER A 23 8.28 4.31 3.03
CA SER A 23 9.63 4.33 3.61
C SER A 23 10.35 2.98 3.44
N LEU A 24 9.63 1.86 3.55
CA LEU A 24 10.18 0.53 3.30
C LEU A 24 10.61 0.38 1.84
N LEU A 25 9.79 0.80 0.89
CA LEU A 25 10.11 0.74 -0.54
C LEU A 25 11.35 1.56 -0.92
N GLY A 26 11.61 2.66 -0.20
CA GLY A 26 12.83 3.46 -0.34
C GLY A 26 14.07 2.90 0.37
N CYS A 27 13.93 1.83 1.17
CA CYS A 27 15.05 1.24 1.89
C CYS A 27 16.04 0.55 0.93
N PRO A 28 17.36 0.76 1.05
CA PRO A 28 18.36 0.12 0.20
C PRO A 28 18.28 -1.41 0.18
N ARG A 29 17.85 -2.02 1.30
CA ARG A 29 17.63 -3.46 1.39
C ARG A 29 16.45 -3.91 0.53
N MET A 30 15.35 -3.15 0.56
CA MET A 30 14.19 -3.42 -0.29
C MET A 30 14.49 -3.12 -1.75
N ALA A 31 15.38 -2.17 -2.07
CA ALA A 31 15.81 -1.93 -3.44
C ALA A 31 16.40 -3.18 -4.12
N GLN A 32 16.98 -4.11 -3.35
CA GLN A 32 17.54 -5.38 -3.84
C GLN A 32 16.47 -6.46 -4.09
N GLU A 33 15.25 -6.30 -3.57
CA GLU A 33 14.18 -7.25 -3.84
C GLU A 33 13.59 -7.10 -5.25
N SER A 34 13.13 -8.22 -5.81
CA SER A 34 12.50 -8.22 -7.13
C SER A 34 11.22 -7.39 -7.15
N THR A 35 10.93 -6.75 -8.29
CA THR A 35 9.68 -6.01 -8.51
C THR A 35 8.45 -6.86 -8.21
N VAL A 36 8.47 -8.14 -8.61
CA VAL A 36 7.36 -9.09 -8.39
C VAL A 36 7.09 -9.29 -6.90
N THR A 37 8.14 -9.45 -6.08
CA THR A 37 8.00 -9.62 -4.63
C THR A 37 7.38 -8.39 -3.98
N LYS A 38 7.85 -7.19 -4.36
CA LYS A 38 7.34 -5.91 -3.85
C LYS A 38 5.86 -5.73 -4.20
N VAL A 39 5.48 -5.98 -5.45
CA VAL A 39 4.10 -5.88 -5.92
C VAL A 39 3.20 -6.87 -5.19
N LYS A 40 3.66 -8.13 -5.01
CA LYS A 40 2.90 -9.14 -4.26
C LYS A 40 2.63 -8.72 -2.82
N ALA A 41 3.64 -8.20 -2.12
CA ALA A 41 3.49 -7.70 -0.76
C ALA A 41 2.50 -6.52 -0.69
N LEU A 42 2.54 -5.61 -1.67
CA LEU A 42 1.61 -4.49 -1.79
C LEU A 42 0.16 -4.95 -2.04
N ILE A 43 -0.05 -6.03 -2.81
CA ILE A 43 -1.37 -6.63 -3.03
C ILE A 43 -1.91 -7.26 -1.73
N GLU A 44 -1.08 -8.02 -1.03
CA GLU A 44 -1.46 -8.62 0.26
C GLU A 44 -1.84 -7.54 1.28
N TRP A 45 -1.04 -6.47 1.35
CA TRP A 45 -1.31 -5.30 2.17
C TRP A 45 -2.65 -4.61 1.85
N ARG A 46 -2.90 -4.34 0.56
CA ARG A 46 -4.17 -3.76 0.08
C ARG A 46 -5.35 -4.62 0.51
N ASN A 47 -5.27 -5.93 0.30
CA ASN A 47 -6.36 -6.87 0.56
C ASN A 47 -6.52 -7.24 2.06
N ALA A 48 -5.61 -6.79 2.94
CA ALA A 48 -5.66 -7.14 4.36
C ALA A 48 -6.78 -6.44 5.15
N SER A 49 -7.39 -5.37 4.61
CA SER A 49 -8.55 -4.74 5.25
C SER A 49 -9.86 -5.28 4.67
N ARG A 50 -10.83 -5.48 5.56
CA ARG A 50 -12.23 -5.83 5.21
C ARG A 50 -13.16 -4.61 5.25
N ASP A 51 -12.61 -3.44 5.53
CA ASP A 51 -13.34 -2.18 5.60
C ASP A 51 -13.24 -1.48 4.23
N ASP A 52 -14.38 -1.12 3.64
CA ASP A 52 -14.45 -0.59 2.27
C ASP A 52 -13.74 0.77 2.13
N GLU A 53 -13.77 1.60 3.18
CA GLU A 53 -13.12 2.92 3.18
C GLU A 53 -11.60 2.78 3.26
N GLU A 54 -11.12 1.89 4.14
CA GLU A 54 -9.69 1.55 4.23
C GLU A 54 -9.20 0.86 2.95
N CYS A 55 -10.00 -0.04 2.37
CA CYS A 55 -9.71 -0.72 1.11
C CYS A 55 -9.57 0.27 -0.05
N THR A 56 -10.48 1.24 -0.16
CA THR A 56 -10.41 2.31 -1.16
C THR A 56 -9.15 3.16 -0.98
N THR A 57 -8.85 3.53 0.26
CA THR A 57 -7.67 4.35 0.59
C THR A 57 -6.37 3.61 0.25
N ARG A 58 -6.26 2.32 0.62
CA ARG A 58 -5.10 1.49 0.27
C ARG A 58 -4.97 1.25 -1.22
N THR A 59 -6.08 1.14 -1.95
CA THR A 59 -6.08 0.97 -3.41
C THR A 59 -5.52 2.21 -4.12
N THR A 60 -5.91 3.41 -3.68
CA THR A 60 -5.32 4.65 -4.19
C THR A 60 -3.83 4.73 -3.89
N ALA A 61 -3.41 4.48 -2.65
CA ALA A 61 -2.00 4.49 -2.28
C ALA A 61 -1.18 3.41 -3.01
N PHE A 62 -1.76 2.24 -3.26
CA PHE A 62 -1.16 1.17 -4.05
C PHE A 62 -0.85 1.65 -5.47
N ARG A 63 -1.76 2.39 -6.15
CA ARG A 63 -1.50 3.00 -7.46
C ARG A 63 -0.28 3.91 -7.45
N ASP A 64 -0.19 4.78 -6.45
CA ASP A 64 0.92 5.71 -6.33
C ASP A 64 2.25 4.97 -6.12
N MET A 65 2.24 3.91 -5.29
CA MET A 65 3.44 3.12 -5.00
C MET A 65 3.91 2.28 -6.19
N VAL A 66 3.03 1.61 -6.93
CA VAL A 66 3.44 0.81 -8.11
C VAL A 66 3.93 1.67 -9.28
N SER A 67 3.59 2.96 -9.27
CA SER A 67 4.09 3.95 -10.22
C SER A 67 5.50 4.47 -9.87
N LEU A 68 6.07 4.08 -8.72
CA LEU A 68 7.40 4.50 -8.31
C LEU A 68 8.50 3.90 -9.22
N PRO A 69 9.58 4.65 -9.52
CA PRO A 69 10.65 4.20 -10.42
C PRO A 69 11.28 2.84 -10.05
N GLY A 70 11.31 2.50 -8.76
CA GLY A 70 11.88 1.25 -8.25
C GLY A 70 10.94 0.04 -8.22
N ILE A 71 9.69 0.22 -8.67
CA ILE A 71 8.63 -0.81 -8.73
C ILE A 71 8.06 -0.94 -10.15
N GLN A 72 8.44 -0.06 -11.09
CA GLN A 72 7.89 -0.02 -12.45
C GLN A 72 7.50 -1.40 -12.99
N VAL A 73 6.18 -1.61 -13.03
CA VAL A 73 5.54 -2.81 -13.53
C VAL A 73 5.07 -2.53 -14.94
N THR A 74 5.09 -3.53 -15.82
CA THR A 74 4.51 -3.40 -17.16
C THR A 74 3.04 -2.95 -17.07
N PRO A 75 2.59 -2.03 -17.92
CA PRO A 75 1.21 -1.53 -17.93
C PRO A 75 0.16 -2.65 -17.97
N ASP A 76 0.45 -3.74 -18.68
CA ASP A 76 -0.44 -4.92 -18.77
C ASP A 76 -0.68 -5.58 -17.40
N LEU A 77 0.37 -5.66 -16.56
CA LEU A 77 0.25 -6.23 -15.22
C LEU A 77 -0.54 -5.33 -14.27
N ILE A 78 -0.49 -4.01 -14.47
CA ILE A 78 -1.21 -3.00 -13.68
C ILE A 78 -2.71 -3.13 -13.94
N THR A 79 -3.11 -3.32 -15.20
CA THR A 79 -4.53 -3.36 -15.60
C THR A 79 -5.29 -4.55 -15.00
N ASP A 80 -4.64 -5.70 -14.82
CA ASP A 80 -5.23 -6.88 -14.18
C ASP A 80 -5.24 -6.82 -12.63
N LEU A 81 -4.59 -5.82 -12.04
CA LEU A 81 -4.44 -5.66 -10.59
C LEU A 81 -5.44 -4.69 -9.96
N PHE A 82 -6.18 -3.90 -10.75
CA PHE A 82 -7.16 -2.90 -10.31
C PHE A 82 -8.58 -3.24 -10.74
#